data_AF-A0A257K167-F1
#
_entry.id   AF-A0A257K167-F1
#
_cell.length_a   1.000
_cell.length_b   1.000
_cell.length_c   1.000
_cell.angle_alpha   90.00
_cell.angle_beta   90.00
_cell.angle_gamma   90.00
#
_symmetry.space_group_name_H-M   'P 1'
#
loop_
_entity.id
_entity.type
_entity.pdbx_description
1 polymer ?
#
loop_
_entity_poly.entity_id
_entity_poly.type
_entity_poly.pdbx_seq_one_letter_code
_entity_poly.pdbx_strand_id
1 'polypeptide(L)'
;MANNALVTKSISLDNLNIHNANVQYQLTPDELHDITIQSGQGREASTGALAVNTGEFTGRSPQDRFIVEDSITKDQVWWGKVNIPFSSENFDKLYNKVTAYLSGKEVFVRDSYVCADENYRLNVRVVTETAWSNLFCYNMFLRPEASELENFTPDWHVICAPGFMADPAVDGTRQHNFAILDFTKKIALIGGTGYTGEMKKGIFSALNFILPVDKNALPMHCSANVGENGDTAIFFGLSGTGKTTLSADPNRKLIGDDEHGWTSENTVFNFEGGCYAKVINLSEENEPDIYHAIKRGAILENVIFKPGTNEVDYSDVSITPNTRVSYPIYHIDNIQPGSIGKNPKNIFFLTADSFGILPPISKLTPGQAAYHFISGYTAKVAGTEAGVTEPQPNFSACFGAPFMPLHPTRYAEMLSKKMQDAGVKVWLINTGWTGGPYGVGHRMKLKYTREMITAALNGELDHVDYKNHDVFGLAIPQSCPNVPSEILNPGNTWDNQDLYDTKALELAAKFKDNFKKFEEFANAEILAGGPLV
;
A
#
# COMPACT_ATOMS: atom_id res chain seq x y z
N MET A 1 -24.80 19.72 -20.46
CA MET A 1 -24.03 19.67 -21.71
C MET A 1 -22.91 18.65 -21.49
N ALA A 2 -22.82 17.48 -22.09
CA ALA A 2 -23.63 16.74 -23.05
C ALA A 2 -23.91 15.35 -22.45
N ASN A 3 -25.14 14.83 -22.61
CA ASN A 3 -25.47 13.44 -22.32
C ASN A 3 -24.79 12.56 -23.38
N ASN A 4 -23.53 12.22 -23.17
CA ASN A 4 -22.92 11.09 -23.87
C ASN A 4 -23.43 9.83 -23.16
N ALA A 5 -24.60 9.36 -23.59
CA ALA A 5 -24.97 7.97 -23.38
C ALA A 5 -23.84 7.14 -23.99
N LEU A 6 -22.93 6.64 -23.14
CA LEU A 6 -21.91 5.68 -23.53
C LEU A 6 -22.65 4.55 -24.23
N VAL A 7 -22.39 4.42 -25.53
CA VAL A 7 -22.91 3.37 -26.39
C VAL A 7 -22.77 2.05 -25.62
N THR A 8 -23.88 1.36 -25.38
CA THR A 8 -23.91 0.04 -24.74
C THR A 8 -23.21 -0.97 -25.64
N LYS A 9 -21.88 -0.96 -25.61
CA LYS A 9 -21.04 -2.03 -26.12
C LYS A 9 -21.35 -3.25 -25.25
N SER A 10 -22.14 -4.19 -25.77
CA SER A 10 -22.31 -5.48 -25.10
C SER A 10 -20.97 -6.21 -25.18
N ILE A 11 -20.26 -6.32 -24.05
CA ILE A 11 -19.04 -7.11 -23.98
C ILE A 11 -19.41 -8.54 -23.66
N SER A 12 -18.95 -9.46 -24.51
CA SER A 12 -18.97 -10.89 -24.20
C SER A 12 -17.87 -11.21 -23.18
N LEU A 13 -18.22 -12.04 -22.19
CA LEU A 13 -17.29 -12.61 -21.22
C LEU A 13 -17.03 -14.11 -21.51
N ASP A 14 -17.39 -14.60 -22.70
CA ASP A 14 -17.23 -16.02 -23.06
C ASP A 14 -15.74 -16.42 -23.06
N ASN A 15 -14.84 -15.49 -23.38
CA ASN A 15 -13.39 -15.70 -23.30
C ASN A 15 -12.89 -15.89 -21.86
N LEU A 16 -13.69 -15.50 -20.86
CA LEU A 16 -13.45 -15.74 -19.43
C LEU A 16 -14.30 -16.88 -18.89
N ASN A 17 -14.91 -17.71 -19.76
CA ASN A 17 -15.76 -18.83 -19.36
C ASN A 17 -16.99 -18.41 -18.52
N ILE A 18 -17.43 -17.15 -18.64
CA ILE A 18 -18.65 -16.61 -18.01
C ILE A 18 -19.70 -16.44 -19.10
N HIS A 19 -20.71 -17.30 -19.07
CA HIS A 19 -21.70 -17.38 -20.14
C HIS A 19 -23.05 -16.80 -19.71
N ASN A 20 -23.76 -16.18 -20.65
CA ASN A 20 -25.13 -15.68 -20.47
C ASN A 20 -25.32 -14.73 -19.27
N ALA A 21 -24.26 -14.08 -18.78
CA ALA A 21 -24.37 -13.09 -17.71
C ALA A 21 -25.08 -11.82 -18.22
N ASN A 22 -25.89 -11.20 -17.37
CA ASN A 22 -26.43 -9.86 -17.60
C ASN A 22 -25.33 -8.84 -17.27
N VAL A 23 -24.59 -8.41 -18.29
CA VAL A 23 -23.41 -7.56 -18.13
C VAL A 23 -23.81 -6.09 -18.04
N GLN A 24 -23.50 -5.47 -16.89
CA GLN A 24 -23.56 -4.03 -16.66
C GLN A 24 -22.17 -3.43 -16.92
N TYR A 25 -21.94 -2.92 -18.13
CA TYR A 25 -20.61 -2.47 -18.58
C TYR A 25 -20.39 -0.97 -18.38
N GLN A 26 -19.24 -0.60 -17.79
CA GLN A 26 -18.75 0.79 -17.64
C GLN A 26 -19.76 1.76 -17.01
N LEU A 27 -20.66 1.27 -16.15
CA LEU A 27 -21.61 2.12 -15.43
C LEU A 27 -20.90 3.28 -14.74
N THR A 28 -21.54 4.44 -14.68
CA THR A 28 -21.01 5.61 -13.99
C THR A 28 -20.92 5.37 -12.48
N PRO A 29 -20.09 6.15 -11.75
CA PRO A 29 -20.03 6.07 -10.30
C PRO A 29 -21.38 6.27 -9.62
N ASP A 30 -22.22 7.17 -10.14
CA ASP A 30 -23.55 7.43 -9.62
C ASP A 30 -24.49 6.25 -9.82
N GLU A 31 -24.48 5.61 -10.99
CA GLU A 31 -25.29 4.40 -11.24
C GLU A 31 -24.89 3.27 -10.29
N LEU A 32 -23.58 3.02 -10.10
CA LEU A 32 -23.10 1.99 -9.17
C LEU A 32 -23.43 2.29 -7.71
N HIS A 33 -23.37 3.56 -7.32
CA HIS A 33 -23.82 4.02 -6.01
C HIS A 33 -25.29 3.70 -5.83
N ASP A 34 -26.15 4.18 -6.74
CA ASP A 34 -27.60 4.07 -6.63
C ASP A 34 -28.04 2.60 -6.65
N ILE A 35 -27.44 1.75 -7.49
CA ILE A 35 -27.67 0.30 -7.50
C ILE A 35 -27.34 -0.32 -6.14
N THR A 36 -26.22 0.06 -5.53
CA THR A 36 -25.81 -0.47 -4.21
C THR A 36 -26.82 -0.11 -3.11
N ILE A 37 -27.35 1.12 -3.13
CA ILE A 37 -28.40 1.56 -2.19
C ILE A 37 -29.70 0.79 -2.45
N GLN A 38 -30.13 0.70 -3.71
CA GLN A 38 -31.38 0.03 -4.10
C GLN A 38 -31.37 -1.47 -3.78
N SER A 39 -30.21 -2.13 -3.90
CA SER A 39 -30.04 -3.53 -3.53
C SER A 39 -29.90 -3.76 -2.02
N GLY A 40 -29.95 -2.70 -1.20
CA GLY A 40 -29.78 -2.78 0.26
C GLY A 40 -28.36 -3.17 0.70
N GLN A 41 -27.36 -3.02 -0.17
CA GLN A 41 -25.97 -3.40 0.09
C GLN A 41 -25.13 -2.24 0.66
N GLY A 42 -25.71 -1.03 0.77
CA GLY A 42 -25.05 0.12 1.35
C GLY A 42 -26.03 1.20 1.82
N ARG A 43 -25.47 2.27 2.39
CA ARG A 43 -26.20 3.45 2.86
C ARG A 43 -25.43 4.72 2.49
N GLU A 44 -26.13 5.79 2.16
CA GLU A 44 -25.49 7.09 1.91
C GLU A 44 -25.19 7.82 3.24
N ALA A 45 -23.95 8.27 3.39
CA ALA A 45 -23.52 9.10 4.51
C ALA A 45 -23.96 10.56 4.33
N SER A 46 -23.91 11.36 5.40
CA SER A 46 -24.26 12.80 5.36
C SER A 46 -23.39 13.60 4.37
N THR A 47 -22.22 13.09 4.01
CA THR A 47 -21.33 13.67 3.00
C THR A 47 -21.69 13.27 1.55
N GLY A 48 -22.66 12.38 1.36
CA GLY A 48 -22.99 11.79 0.07
C GLY A 48 -22.11 10.60 -0.32
N ALA A 49 -21.12 10.21 0.50
CA ALA A 49 -20.32 9.01 0.26
C ALA A 49 -21.15 7.73 0.48
N LEU A 50 -20.84 6.68 -0.29
CA LEU A 50 -21.46 5.36 -0.13
C LEU A 50 -20.79 4.62 1.03
N ALA A 51 -21.54 4.15 2.02
CA ALA A 51 -21.03 3.28 3.08
C ALA A 51 -21.47 1.83 2.85
N VAL A 52 -20.53 0.89 2.89
CA VAL A 52 -20.76 -0.55 2.72
C VAL A 52 -20.13 -1.37 3.85
N ASN A 53 -20.61 -2.59 4.03
CA ASN A 53 -19.99 -3.59 4.89
C ASN A 53 -19.39 -4.71 4.04
N THR A 54 -18.14 -5.08 4.32
CA THR A 54 -17.40 -6.09 3.55
C THR A 54 -17.66 -7.53 4.04
N GLY A 55 -18.53 -7.69 5.04
CA GLY A 55 -18.90 -8.99 5.62
C GLY A 55 -17.89 -9.48 6.66
N GLU A 56 -17.65 -10.80 6.69
CA GLU A 56 -16.73 -11.46 7.63
C GLU A 56 -15.31 -10.88 7.58
N PHE A 57 -14.83 -10.57 6.37
CA PHE A 57 -13.48 -10.09 6.15
C PHE A 57 -13.46 -8.56 6.09
N THR A 58 -12.97 -7.94 7.15
CA THR A 58 -12.79 -6.48 7.27
C THR A 58 -11.35 -6.03 7.00
N GLY A 59 -10.55 -6.94 6.43
CA GLY A 59 -9.15 -6.77 6.10
C GLY A 59 -8.68 -7.94 5.23
N ARG A 60 -7.41 -7.88 4.83
CA ARG A 60 -6.79 -8.94 4.02
C ARG A 60 -6.75 -10.26 4.78
N SER A 61 -6.74 -11.37 4.04
CA SER A 61 -6.41 -12.69 4.60
C SER A 61 -5.12 -13.26 4.00
N PRO A 62 -3.93 -12.89 4.53
CA PRO A 62 -2.64 -13.25 3.92
C PRO A 62 -2.41 -14.75 3.75
N GLN A 63 -3.03 -15.58 4.59
CA GLN A 63 -2.90 -17.04 4.55
C GLN A 63 -3.81 -17.70 3.50
N ASP A 64 -4.72 -16.94 2.88
CA ASP A 64 -5.59 -17.38 1.78
C ASP A 64 -5.23 -16.70 0.45
N ARG A 65 -4.05 -16.04 0.42
CA ARG A 65 -3.48 -15.48 -0.80
C ARG A 65 -2.51 -16.48 -1.39
N PHE A 66 -2.73 -16.85 -2.65
CA PHE A 66 -1.92 -17.82 -3.35
C PHE A 66 -1.41 -17.29 -4.69
N ILE A 67 -0.32 -17.88 -5.18
CA ILE A 67 0.19 -17.65 -6.54
C ILE A 67 0.27 -19.02 -7.22
N VAL A 68 -0.29 -19.14 -8.42
CA VAL A 68 -0.18 -20.36 -9.20
C VAL A 68 1.27 -20.64 -9.51
N GLU A 69 1.75 -21.84 -9.17
CA GLU A 69 3.08 -22.33 -9.53
C GLU A 69 3.01 -22.87 -10.96
N ASP A 70 3.32 -22.00 -11.93
CA ASP A 70 3.33 -22.28 -13.36
C ASP A 70 4.75 -22.13 -13.94
N SER A 71 4.90 -22.27 -15.26
CA SER A 71 6.22 -22.14 -15.90
C SER A 71 6.83 -20.73 -15.83
N ILE A 72 6.03 -19.70 -15.51
CA ILE A 72 6.48 -18.31 -15.37
C ILE A 72 6.97 -18.07 -13.94
N THR A 73 6.25 -18.59 -12.95
CA THR A 73 6.46 -18.26 -11.53
C THR A 73 7.39 -19.23 -10.82
N LYS A 74 7.42 -20.51 -11.22
CA LYS A 74 8.10 -21.60 -10.51
C LYS A 74 9.53 -21.27 -10.07
N ASP A 75 10.35 -20.73 -10.98
CA ASP A 75 11.78 -20.48 -10.73
C ASP A 75 12.08 -19.02 -10.34
N GLN A 76 11.07 -18.14 -10.32
CA GLN A 76 11.24 -16.70 -10.09
C GLN A 76 10.64 -16.24 -8.76
N VAL A 77 9.52 -16.82 -8.35
CA VAL A 77 8.83 -16.46 -7.11
C VAL A 77 9.60 -17.02 -5.92
N TRP A 78 9.75 -16.19 -4.89
CA TRP A 78 10.28 -16.58 -3.60
C TRP A 78 9.18 -17.26 -2.78
N TRP A 79 9.06 -18.57 -2.96
CA TRP A 79 8.08 -19.42 -2.30
C TRP A 79 8.31 -19.51 -0.79
N GLY A 80 7.22 -19.50 -0.01
CA GLY A 80 7.29 -19.63 1.43
C GLY A 80 5.98 -19.31 2.14
N LYS A 81 6.06 -18.84 3.38
CA LYS A 81 4.86 -18.52 4.19
C LYS A 81 4.06 -17.32 3.65
N VAL A 82 4.65 -16.53 2.75
CA VAL A 82 4.04 -15.33 2.17
C VAL A 82 3.51 -15.59 0.76
N ASN A 83 4.36 -16.15 -0.10
CA ASN A 83 3.96 -16.58 -1.45
C ASN A 83 3.68 -18.08 -1.40
N ILE A 84 2.41 -18.43 -1.20
CA ILE A 84 1.95 -19.80 -1.05
C ILE A 84 1.64 -20.36 -2.45
N PRO A 85 2.25 -21.48 -2.86
CA PRO A 85 2.02 -22.06 -4.18
C PRO A 85 0.60 -22.62 -4.29
N PHE A 86 0.00 -22.46 -5.47
CA PHE A 86 -1.25 -23.10 -5.87
C PHE A 86 -1.02 -23.90 -7.15
N SER A 87 -1.50 -25.13 -7.24
CA SER A 87 -1.34 -25.91 -8.48
C SER A 87 -2.23 -25.35 -9.60
N SER A 88 -1.74 -25.33 -10.83
CA SER A 88 -2.54 -24.94 -12.01
C SER A 88 -3.81 -25.79 -12.16
N GLU A 89 -3.76 -27.09 -11.83
CA GLU A 89 -4.94 -27.98 -11.91
C GLU A 89 -6.05 -27.56 -10.94
N ASN A 90 -5.72 -27.30 -9.66
CA ASN A 90 -6.70 -26.80 -8.70
C ASN A 90 -7.21 -25.41 -9.10
N PHE A 91 -6.33 -24.55 -9.66
CA PHE A 91 -6.76 -23.25 -10.16
C PHE A 91 -7.80 -23.40 -11.26
N ASP A 92 -7.56 -24.24 -12.26
CA ASP A 92 -8.49 -24.49 -13.36
C ASP A 92 -9.85 -25.00 -12.85
N LYS A 93 -9.86 -25.94 -11.91
CA LYS A 93 -11.09 -26.46 -11.30
C LYS A 93 -11.87 -25.37 -10.57
N LEU A 94 -11.19 -24.60 -9.71
CA LEU A 94 -11.82 -23.54 -8.93
C LEU A 94 -12.28 -22.39 -9.82
N TYR A 95 -11.46 -21.97 -10.78
CA TYR A 95 -11.80 -20.97 -11.79
C TYR A 95 -13.09 -21.34 -12.53
N ASN A 96 -13.19 -22.58 -13.03
CA ASN A 96 -14.40 -23.05 -13.70
C ASN A 96 -15.64 -23.01 -12.80
N LYS A 97 -15.51 -23.31 -11.50
CA LYS A 97 -16.62 -23.19 -10.55
C LYS A 97 -17.05 -21.74 -10.34
N VAL A 98 -16.09 -20.81 -10.20
CA VAL A 98 -16.37 -19.38 -10.03
C VAL A 98 -17.02 -18.80 -11.28
N THR A 99 -16.51 -19.11 -12.47
CA THR A 99 -17.08 -18.58 -13.71
C THR A 99 -18.45 -19.18 -14.01
N ALA A 100 -18.67 -20.46 -13.70
CA ALA A 100 -19.99 -21.07 -13.73
C ALA A 100 -20.96 -20.42 -12.72
N TYR A 101 -20.49 -20.05 -11.53
CA TYR A 101 -21.28 -19.34 -10.52
C TYR A 101 -21.71 -17.93 -10.99
N LEU A 102 -20.84 -17.23 -11.72
CA LEU A 102 -21.13 -15.91 -12.29
C LEU A 102 -21.97 -15.99 -13.58
N SER A 103 -21.97 -17.14 -14.27
CA SER A 103 -22.76 -17.34 -15.49
C SER A 103 -24.26 -17.23 -15.20
N GLY A 104 -25.00 -16.55 -16.07
CA GLY A 104 -26.43 -16.30 -15.89
C GLY A 104 -26.80 -15.24 -14.85
N LYS A 105 -25.84 -14.70 -14.09
CA LYS A 105 -26.07 -13.64 -13.10
C LYS A 105 -25.94 -12.25 -13.71
N GLU A 106 -26.43 -11.26 -12.98
CA GLU A 106 -25.99 -9.88 -13.18
C GLU A 106 -24.54 -9.73 -12.70
N VAL A 107 -23.70 -9.10 -13.51
CA VAL A 107 -22.29 -8.82 -13.21
C VAL A 107 -21.93 -7.42 -13.67
N PHE A 108 -21.00 -6.78 -12.97
CA PHE A 108 -20.54 -5.44 -13.27
C PHE A 108 -19.15 -5.51 -13.88
N VAL A 109 -18.99 -4.96 -15.08
CA VAL A 109 -17.75 -5.04 -15.85
C VAL A 109 -17.17 -3.66 -16.07
N ARG A 110 -15.88 -3.50 -15.78
CA ARG A 110 -15.14 -2.25 -15.97
C ARG A 110 -13.83 -2.51 -16.67
N ASP A 111 -13.60 -1.76 -17.73
CA ASP A 111 -12.29 -1.67 -18.36
C ASP A 111 -11.56 -0.45 -17.78
N SER A 112 -10.37 -0.69 -17.25
CA SER A 112 -9.55 0.27 -16.53
C SER A 112 -8.08 -0.02 -16.82
N TYR A 113 -7.15 0.79 -16.34
CA TYR A 113 -5.73 0.46 -16.42
C TYR A 113 -5.02 0.82 -15.13
N VAL A 114 -3.86 0.20 -14.93
CA VAL A 114 -2.92 0.55 -13.87
C VAL A 114 -1.61 1.02 -14.51
N CYS A 115 -0.79 1.70 -13.72
CA CYS A 115 0.42 2.39 -14.15
C CYS A 115 0.13 3.62 -15.01
N ALA A 116 0.35 4.80 -14.44
CA ALA A 116 0.10 6.08 -15.09
C ALA A 116 1.09 6.41 -16.23
N ASP A 117 2.31 5.83 -16.21
CA ASP A 117 3.25 5.96 -17.32
C ASP A 117 2.82 5.04 -18.48
N GLU A 118 2.55 5.63 -19.64
CA GLU A 118 2.05 4.93 -20.83
C GLU A 118 2.94 3.76 -21.27
N ASN A 119 4.26 3.81 -21.05
CA ASN A 119 5.18 2.74 -21.44
C ASN A 119 5.06 1.49 -20.54
N TYR A 120 4.48 1.67 -19.36
CA TYR A 120 4.33 0.66 -18.32
C TYR A 120 2.86 0.33 -18.03
N ARG A 121 1.93 1.01 -18.72
CA ARG A 121 0.49 0.80 -18.62
C ARG A 121 0.14 -0.67 -18.79
N LEU A 122 -0.74 -1.14 -17.92
CA LEU A 122 -1.33 -2.48 -17.97
C LEU A 122 -2.85 -2.34 -18.00
N ASN A 123 -3.49 -2.78 -19.07
CA ASN A 123 -4.94 -2.75 -19.20
C ASN A 123 -5.56 -3.85 -18.35
N VAL A 124 -6.56 -3.49 -17.53
CA VAL A 124 -7.23 -4.40 -16.60
C VAL A 124 -8.74 -4.41 -16.86
N ARG A 125 -9.28 -5.59 -17.15
CA ARG A 125 -10.73 -5.83 -17.15
C ARG A 125 -11.14 -6.40 -15.81
N VAL A 126 -12.02 -5.69 -15.12
CA VAL A 126 -12.57 -6.09 -13.83
C VAL A 126 -13.98 -6.62 -14.03
N VAL A 127 -14.27 -7.80 -13.50
CA VAL A 127 -15.59 -8.42 -13.44
C VAL A 127 -15.94 -8.63 -11.97
N THR A 128 -17.00 -7.99 -11.48
CA THR A 128 -17.43 -8.09 -10.08
C THR A 128 -18.87 -8.56 -9.97
N GLU A 129 -19.16 -9.31 -8.91
CA GLU A 129 -20.53 -9.70 -8.54
C GLU A 129 -21.35 -8.51 -8.03
N THR A 130 -20.72 -7.54 -7.36
CA THR A 130 -21.41 -6.40 -6.74
C THR A 130 -21.04 -5.07 -7.37
N ALA A 131 -21.99 -4.12 -7.35
CA ALA A 131 -21.82 -2.77 -7.89
C ALA A 131 -20.76 -1.97 -7.12
N TRP A 132 -20.76 -2.04 -5.79
CA TRP A 132 -19.77 -1.34 -4.96
C TRP A 132 -18.34 -1.86 -5.14
N SER A 133 -18.13 -3.15 -5.43
CA SER A 133 -16.80 -3.65 -5.79
C SER A 133 -16.32 -3.09 -7.13
N ASN A 134 -17.23 -2.88 -8.09
CA ASN A 134 -16.91 -2.21 -9.34
C ASN A 134 -16.59 -0.72 -9.15
N LEU A 135 -17.35 -0.03 -8.28
CA LEU A 135 -17.10 1.36 -7.91
C LEU A 135 -15.76 1.51 -7.19
N PHE A 136 -15.38 0.56 -6.35
CA PHE A 136 -14.05 0.54 -5.74
C PHE A 136 -12.96 0.49 -6.82
N CYS A 137 -13.12 -0.36 -7.85
CA CYS A 137 -12.15 -0.41 -8.95
C CYS A 137 -12.16 0.87 -9.80
N TYR A 138 -13.31 1.53 -9.97
CA TYR A 138 -13.37 2.87 -10.57
C TYR A 138 -12.55 3.89 -9.78
N ASN A 139 -12.62 3.84 -8.45
CA ASN A 139 -11.86 4.73 -7.58
C ASN A 139 -10.35 4.41 -7.70
N MET A 140 -9.98 3.14 -7.54
CA MET A 140 -8.58 2.74 -7.36
C MET A 140 -7.77 2.58 -8.65
N PHE A 141 -8.38 2.25 -9.78
CA PHE A 141 -7.65 2.13 -11.06
C PHE A 141 -7.81 3.38 -11.92
N LEU A 142 -6.90 3.57 -12.86
CA LEU A 142 -6.99 4.68 -13.81
C LEU A 142 -8.11 4.41 -14.82
N ARG A 143 -8.79 5.50 -15.20
CA ARG A 143 -10.00 5.46 -16.02
C ARG A 143 -9.62 5.80 -17.47
N PRO A 144 -9.93 4.92 -18.44
CA PRO A 144 -9.74 5.22 -19.86
C PRO A 144 -10.74 6.26 -20.34
N GLU A 145 -10.30 7.07 -21.28
CA GLU A 145 -11.16 7.93 -22.08
C GLU A 145 -12.08 7.09 -22.98
N ALA A 146 -13.20 7.67 -23.40
CA ALA A 146 -14.18 6.98 -24.23
C ALA A 146 -13.58 6.42 -25.54
N SER A 147 -12.61 7.13 -26.13
CA SER A 147 -11.91 6.70 -27.34
C SER A 147 -10.99 5.48 -27.11
N GLU A 148 -10.42 5.34 -25.92
CA GLU A 148 -9.56 4.21 -25.55
C GLU A 148 -10.37 2.93 -25.34
N LEU A 149 -11.67 3.05 -25.02
CA LEU A 149 -12.58 1.91 -24.84
C LEU A 149 -12.98 1.23 -26.15
N GLU A 150 -12.88 1.93 -27.30
CA GLU A 150 -13.30 1.40 -28.60
C GLU A 150 -12.51 0.12 -28.96
N ASN A 151 -11.19 0.14 -28.74
CA ASN A 151 -10.27 -0.94 -29.05
C ASN A 151 -9.58 -1.53 -27.80
N PHE A 152 -10.23 -1.41 -26.63
CA PHE A 152 -9.66 -1.86 -25.38
C PHE A 152 -9.39 -3.37 -25.38
N THR A 153 -8.13 -3.74 -25.12
CA THR A 153 -7.68 -5.13 -24.97
C THR A 153 -7.10 -5.29 -23.57
N PRO A 154 -7.71 -6.11 -22.70
CA PRO A 154 -7.19 -6.33 -21.35
C PRO A 154 -5.90 -7.17 -21.40
N ASP A 155 -4.88 -6.71 -20.67
CA ASP A 155 -3.69 -7.50 -20.39
C ASP A 155 -3.94 -8.44 -19.22
N TRP A 156 -4.70 -7.99 -18.22
CA TRP A 156 -5.04 -8.73 -17.01
C TRP A 156 -6.53 -8.68 -16.71
N HIS A 157 -6.99 -9.68 -15.98
CA HIS A 157 -8.37 -9.76 -15.51
C HIS A 157 -8.42 -9.82 -13.99
N VAL A 158 -9.35 -9.08 -13.39
CA VAL A 158 -9.73 -9.22 -11.98
C VAL A 158 -11.15 -9.80 -11.95
N ILE A 159 -11.33 -10.93 -11.28
CA ILE A 159 -12.65 -11.54 -11.11
C ILE A 159 -12.93 -11.63 -9.62
N CYS A 160 -13.95 -10.90 -9.15
CA CYS A 160 -14.31 -10.80 -7.73
C CYS A 160 -15.74 -11.29 -7.52
N ALA A 161 -15.87 -12.45 -6.86
CA ALA A 161 -17.13 -13.11 -6.54
C ALA A 161 -17.22 -13.38 -5.03
N PRO A 162 -17.42 -12.35 -4.19
CA PRO A 162 -17.47 -12.49 -2.73
C PRO A 162 -18.54 -13.49 -2.25
N GLY A 163 -19.61 -13.70 -3.01
CA GLY A 163 -20.66 -14.67 -2.67
C GLY A 163 -20.31 -16.12 -2.99
N PHE A 164 -19.21 -16.40 -3.70
CA PHE A 164 -18.74 -17.76 -3.96
C PHE A 164 -17.85 -18.23 -2.81
N MET A 165 -18.27 -19.30 -2.13
CA MET A 165 -17.52 -19.91 -1.04
C MET A 165 -16.82 -21.18 -1.55
N ALA A 166 -15.48 -21.23 -1.51
CA ALA A 166 -14.73 -22.43 -1.85
C ALA A 166 -14.97 -23.55 -0.82
N ASP A 167 -14.84 -24.79 -1.26
CA ASP A 167 -14.78 -25.97 -0.40
C ASP A 167 -13.32 -26.42 -0.26
N PRO A 168 -12.65 -26.17 0.90
CA PRO A 168 -11.25 -26.53 1.11
C PRO A 168 -10.94 -28.01 0.86
N ALA A 169 -11.93 -28.90 1.04
CA ALA A 169 -11.73 -30.33 0.88
C ALA A 169 -11.48 -30.73 -0.59
N VAL A 170 -11.90 -29.91 -1.55
CA VAL A 170 -11.84 -30.24 -2.99
C VAL A 170 -11.24 -29.15 -3.87
N ASP A 171 -11.18 -27.91 -3.39
CA ASP A 171 -10.72 -26.76 -4.17
C ASP A 171 -9.24 -26.42 -3.94
N GLY A 172 -8.58 -27.07 -2.97
CA GLY A 172 -7.18 -26.83 -2.66
C GLY A 172 -6.92 -25.50 -1.94
N THR A 173 -7.97 -24.77 -1.56
CA THR A 173 -7.87 -23.59 -0.68
C THR A 173 -7.72 -24.02 0.77
N ARG A 174 -7.32 -23.08 1.63
CA ARG A 174 -7.20 -23.32 3.08
C ARG A 174 -8.55 -23.23 3.79
N GLN A 175 -9.37 -22.27 3.39
CA GLN A 175 -10.73 -22.05 3.87
C GLN A 175 -11.63 -21.51 2.74
N HIS A 176 -12.83 -21.04 3.06
CA HIS A 176 -13.85 -20.69 2.06
C HIS A 176 -13.52 -19.44 1.23
N ASN A 177 -12.72 -18.50 1.76
CA ASN A 177 -12.22 -17.36 1.03
C ASN A 177 -10.86 -17.66 0.38
N PHE A 178 -10.57 -16.96 -0.71
CA PHE A 178 -9.31 -17.08 -1.45
C PHE A 178 -9.04 -15.83 -2.31
N ALA A 179 -7.76 -15.55 -2.52
CA ALA A 179 -7.27 -14.59 -3.50
C ALA A 179 -6.07 -15.22 -4.24
N ILE A 180 -6.23 -15.53 -5.53
CA ILE A 180 -5.25 -16.33 -6.28
C ILE A 180 -4.79 -15.56 -7.52
N LEU A 181 -3.48 -15.51 -7.74
CA LEU A 181 -2.87 -14.94 -8.94
C LEU A 181 -2.39 -16.05 -9.88
N ASP A 182 -2.83 -16.01 -11.13
CA ASP A 182 -2.33 -16.86 -12.21
C ASP A 182 -1.66 -16.00 -13.28
N PHE A 183 -0.35 -16.14 -13.45
CA PHE A 183 0.44 -15.32 -14.37
C PHE A 183 0.35 -15.80 -15.82
N THR A 184 0.16 -17.11 -16.03
CA THR A 184 -0.05 -17.68 -17.37
C THR A 184 -1.37 -17.22 -17.97
N LYS A 185 -2.46 -17.27 -17.20
CA LYS A 185 -3.79 -16.79 -17.62
C LYS A 185 -3.99 -15.30 -17.43
N LYS A 186 -3.11 -14.64 -16.66
CA LYS A 186 -3.18 -13.22 -16.29
C LYS A 186 -4.48 -12.87 -15.56
N ILE A 187 -4.77 -13.62 -14.50
CA ILE A 187 -6.00 -13.53 -13.71
C ILE A 187 -5.67 -13.31 -12.24
N ALA A 188 -6.34 -12.33 -11.62
CA ALA A 188 -6.53 -12.24 -10.18
C ALA A 188 -7.95 -12.71 -9.84
N LEU A 189 -8.06 -13.87 -9.18
CA LEU A 189 -9.32 -14.52 -8.83
C LEU A 189 -9.59 -14.38 -7.32
N ILE A 190 -10.72 -13.77 -6.97
CA ILE A 190 -11.10 -13.48 -5.58
C ILE A 190 -12.49 -14.05 -5.30
N GLY A 191 -12.63 -14.80 -4.20
CA GLY A 191 -13.90 -15.36 -3.75
C GLY A 191 -13.99 -15.49 -2.24
N GLY A 192 -15.23 -15.55 -1.73
CA GLY A 192 -15.55 -15.73 -0.31
C GLY A 192 -15.25 -14.54 0.59
N THR A 193 -14.65 -13.47 0.06
CA THR A 193 -14.33 -12.24 0.80
C THR A 193 -14.87 -11.02 0.08
N GLY A 194 -15.60 -10.17 0.81
CA GLY A 194 -16.04 -8.86 0.36
C GLY A 194 -15.01 -7.75 0.57
N TYR A 195 -13.81 -8.07 1.08
CA TYR A 195 -12.79 -7.06 1.33
C TYR A 195 -12.22 -6.52 0.00
N THR A 196 -12.59 -5.29 -0.36
CA THR A 196 -12.20 -4.62 -1.62
C THR A 196 -10.69 -4.56 -1.85
N GLY A 197 -9.92 -4.44 -0.77
CA GLY A 197 -8.47 -4.35 -0.82
C GLY A 197 -7.78 -5.52 -1.51
N GLU A 198 -8.41 -6.70 -1.60
CA GLU A 198 -7.86 -7.84 -2.35
C GLU A 198 -7.78 -7.55 -3.86
N MET A 199 -8.71 -6.77 -4.42
CA MET A 199 -8.69 -6.41 -5.86
C MET A 199 -7.49 -5.52 -6.20
N LYS A 200 -7.24 -4.45 -5.43
CA LYS A 200 -6.07 -3.57 -5.67
C LYS A 200 -4.75 -4.31 -5.40
N LYS A 201 -4.68 -5.04 -4.29
CA LYS A 201 -3.44 -5.70 -3.86
C LYS A 201 -3.10 -6.94 -4.69
N GLY A 202 -4.08 -7.58 -5.31
CA GLY A 202 -3.86 -8.62 -6.32
C GLY A 202 -3.09 -8.07 -7.52
N ILE A 203 -3.55 -6.96 -8.11
CA ILE A 203 -2.85 -6.31 -9.23
C ILE A 203 -1.51 -5.72 -8.80
N PHE A 204 -1.41 -5.09 -7.62
CA PHE A 204 -0.13 -4.63 -7.08
C PHE A 204 0.90 -5.75 -7.01
N SER A 205 0.48 -6.92 -6.55
CA SER A 205 1.34 -8.10 -6.48
C SER A 205 1.79 -8.60 -7.85
N ALA A 206 0.90 -8.58 -8.85
CA ALA A 206 1.26 -8.89 -10.23
C ALA A 206 2.31 -7.89 -10.76
N LEU A 207 2.11 -6.59 -10.52
CA LEU A 207 3.07 -5.54 -10.89
C LEU A 207 4.41 -5.69 -10.16
N ASN A 208 4.39 -6.12 -8.89
CA ASN A 208 5.61 -6.40 -8.12
C ASN A 208 6.45 -7.54 -8.73
N PHE A 209 5.87 -8.38 -9.58
CA PHE A 209 6.60 -9.39 -10.36
C PHE A 209 6.95 -8.88 -11.78
N ILE A 210 5.95 -8.37 -12.50
CA ILE A 210 6.09 -7.97 -13.92
C ILE A 210 7.11 -6.85 -14.09
N LEU A 211 7.09 -5.83 -13.24
CA LEU A 211 7.95 -4.65 -13.42
C LEU A 211 9.45 -4.99 -13.26
N PRO A 212 9.88 -5.75 -12.25
CA PRO A 212 11.27 -6.19 -12.15
C PRO A 212 11.69 -7.25 -13.17
N VAL A 213 10.78 -8.14 -13.59
CA VAL A 213 11.11 -9.27 -14.47
C VAL A 213 11.12 -8.84 -15.93
N ASP A 214 10.11 -8.10 -16.37
CA ASP A 214 9.87 -7.85 -17.81
C ASP A 214 10.20 -6.41 -18.23
N LYS A 215 10.26 -5.47 -17.29
CA LYS A 215 10.28 -4.03 -17.60
C LYS A 215 11.44 -3.24 -16.98
N ASN A 216 12.28 -3.89 -16.16
CA ASN A 216 13.38 -3.25 -15.43
C ASN A 216 12.97 -1.98 -14.65
N ALA A 217 11.75 -1.98 -14.11
CA ALA A 217 11.22 -0.92 -13.28
C ALA A 217 11.08 -1.40 -11.83
N LEU A 218 11.40 -0.54 -10.87
CA LEU A 218 11.29 -0.87 -9.45
C LEU A 218 9.86 -0.56 -8.99
N PRO A 219 9.06 -1.56 -8.60
CA PRO A 219 7.79 -1.32 -7.94
C PRO A 219 8.02 -1.03 -6.46
N MET A 220 7.21 -0.15 -5.89
CA MET A 220 7.41 0.43 -4.57
C MET A 220 6.08 0.53 -3.83
N HIS A 221 6.07 0.08 -2.58
CA HIS A 221 4.96 0.29 -1.64
C HIS A 221 5.22 1.56 -0.83
N CYS A 222 4.87 2.70 -1.41
CA CYS A 222 5.21 4.03 -0.90
C CYS A 222 4.14 5.04 -1.28
N SER A 223 4.11 6.19 -0.62
CA SER A 223 3.51 7.39 -1.19
C SER A 223 4.59 8.24 -1.89
N ALA A 224 4.17 9.13 -2.78
CA ALA A 224 5.11 10.05 -3.43
C ALA A 224 4.47 11.41 -3.73
N ASN A 225 5.26 12.48 -3.68
CA ASN A 225 4.83 13.84 -3.99
C ASN A 225 5.93 14.66 -4.69
N VAL A 226 5.53 15.76 -5.32
CA VAL A 226 6.41 16.64 -6.11
C VAL A 226 6.39 18.06 -5.52
N GLY A 227 7.56 18.63 -5.28
CA GLY A 227 7.71 20.03 -4.88
C GLY A 227 7.54 21.00 -6.04
N GLU A 228 7.44 22.30 -5.76
CA GLU A 228 7.28 23.33 -6.79
C GLU A 228 8.41 23.34 -7.84
N ASN A 229 9.63 22.94 -7.44
CA ASN A 229 10.79 22.84 -8.31
C ASN A 229 10.85 21.53 -9.11
N GLY A 230 9.82 20.68 -9.04
CA GLY A 230 9.76 19.40 -9.73
C GLY A 230 10.59 18.29 -9.08
N ASP A 231 11.12 18.50 -7.86
CA ASP A 231 11.80 17.47 -7.08
C ASP A 231 10.79 16.46 -6.52
N THR A 232 11.04 15.18 -6.73
CA THR A 232 10.17 14.10 -6.23
C THR A 232 10.70 13.56 -4.89
N ALA A 233 9.78 13.34 -3.95
CA ALA A 233 10.03 12.67 -2.68
C ALA A 233 9.19 11.39 -2.58
N ILE A 234 9.79 10.33 -2.05
CA ILE A 234 9.18 9.00 -1.93
C ILE A 234 9.16 8.60 -0.45
N PHE A 235 8.04 8.09 0.04
CA PHE A 235 7.84 7.76 1.46
C PHE A 235 7.44 6.29 1.60
N PHE A 236 8.37 5.44 2.03
CA PHE A 236 8.08 4.06 2.40
C PHE A 236 7.68 3.97 3.87
N GLY A 237 6.88 2.96 4.20
CA GLY A 237 6.44 2.72 5.56
C GLY A 237 5.28 1.75 5.60
N LEU A 238 4.99 1.21 6.77
CA LEU A 238 3.84 0.32 6.95
C LEU A 238 2.57 1.14 7.26
N SER A 239 1.45 0.46 7.45
CA SER A 239 0.23 1.14 7.89
C SER A 239 0.47 1.77 9.28
N GLY A 240 0.05 3.02 9.47
CA GLY A 240 0.14 3.72 10.76
C GLY A 240 1.49 4.39 11.07
N THR A 241 2.48 4.29 10.17
CA THR A 241 3.78 4.99 10.30
C THR A 241 3.77 6.41 9.75
N GLY A 242 2.60 6.92 9.33
CA GLY A 242 2.44 8.30 8.85
C GLY A 242 2.69 8.54 7.36
N LYS A 243 2.78 7.51 6.51
CA LYS A 243 2.96 7.67 5.04
C LYS A 243 1.99 8.70 4.43
N THR A 244 0.68 8.44 4.54
CA THR A 244 -0.36 9.28 3.94
C THR A 244 -0.33 10.69 4.54
N THR A 245 -0.25 10.80 5.86
CA THR A 245 -0.20 12.08 6.60
C THR A 245 1.02 12.94 6.20
N LEU A 246 2.18 12.32 5.96
CA LEU A 246 3.43 13.02 5.63
C LEU A 246 3.61 13.28 4.13
N SER A 247 2.97 12.48 3.26
CA SER A 247 2.93 12.77 1.82
C SER A 247 1.89 13.81 1.43
N ALA A 248 0.83 13.97 2.24
CA ALA A 248 -0.15 15.05 2.14
C ALA A 248 0.42 16.35 2.74
N ASP A 249 1.45 16.87 2.09
CA ASP A 249 2.03 18.19 2.39
C ASP A 249 1.30 19.24 1.54
N PRO A 250 0.69 20.28 2.13
CA PRO A 250 -0.02 21.30 1.38
C PRO A 250 0.86 22.04 0.35
N ASN A 251 2.18 22.02 0.52
CA ASN A 251 3.13 22.66 -0.40
C ASN A 251 3.64 21.73 -1.51
N ARG A 252 3.18 20.48 -1.56
CA ARG A 252 3.66 19.47 -2.52
C ARG A 252 2.49 18.74 -3.18
N LYS A 253 2.59 18.53 -4.48
CA LYS A 253 1.57 17.88 -5.29
C LYS A 253 1.64 16.36 -5.10
N LEU A 254 0.55 15.73 -4.69
CA LEU A 254 0.48 14.28 -4.49
C LEU A 254 0.57 13.52 -5.83
N ILE A 255 1.51 12.59 -5.96
CA ILE A 255 1.57 11.64 -7.08
C ILE A 255 0.59 10.48 -6.83
N GLY A 256 0.64 9.92 -5.62
CA GLY A 256 -0.23 8.85 -5.12
C GLY A 256 0.15 8.46 -3.68
N ASP A 257 -0.69 7.67 -3.01
CA ASP A 257 -0.60 7.43 -1.56
C ASP A 257 -0.02 6.05 -1.16
N ASP A 258 0.09 5.09 -2.07
CA ASP A 258 0.38 3.70 -1.67
C ASP A 258 1.25 2.87 -2.64
N GLU A 259 1.12 3.04 -3.96
CA GLU A 259 1.76 2.15 -4.95
C GLU A 259 2.37 2.90 -6.15
N HIS A 260 3.69 2.81 -6.31
CA HIS A 260 4.42 3.50 -7.40
C HIS A 260 5.44 2.61 -8.10
N GLY A 261 5.79 2.99 -9.32
CA GLY A 261 6.93 2.46 -10.05
C GLY A 261 8.01 3.50 -10.23
N TRP A 262 9.27 3.07 -10.25
CA TRP A 262 10.42 3.90 -10.63
C TRP A 262 11.11 3.29 -11.86
N THR A 263 10.95 3.96 -12.99
CA THR A 263 11.39 3.49 -14.30
C THR A 263 12.92 3.59 -14.49
N SER A 264 13.44 2.98 -15.55
CA SER A 264 14.84 3.14 -15.98
C SER A 264 15.17 4.57 -16.42
N GLU A 265 14.18 5.29 -16.93
CA GLU A 265 14.27 6.68 -17.38
C GLU A 265 14.22 7.69 -16.22
N ASN A 266 14.28 7.20 -14.97
CA ASN A 266 14.25 7.98 -13.75
C ASN A 266 12.93 8.73 -13.52
N THR A 267 11.82 8.12 -13.93
CA THR A 267 10.46 8.60 -13.70
C THR A 267 9.80 7.81 -12.58
N VAL A 268 9.10 8.51 -11.67
CA VAL A 268 8.24 7.90 -10.64
C VAL A 268 6.79 8.07 -11.06
N PHE A 269 6.01 6.99 -11.08
CA PHE A 269 4.61 7.05 -11.53
C PHE A 269 3.70 6.25 -10.60
N ASN A 270 2.47 6.71 -10.42
CA ASN A 270 1.47 6.00 -9.63
C ASN A 270 0.94 4.78 -10.38
N PHE A 271 0.64 3.70 -9.67
CA PHE A 271 -0.09 2.57 -10.25
C PHE A 271 -1.59 2.81 -10.27
N GLU A 272 -2.07 3.66 -9.37
CA GLU A 272 -3.48 3.79 -9.03
C GLU A 272 -4.10 5.06 -9.63
N GLY A 273 -5.44 5.08 -9.70
CA GLY A 273 -6.26 6.23 -10.06
C GLY A 273 -6.96 6.89 -8.86
N GLY A 274 -6.66 6.45 -7.63
CA GLY A 274 -7.30 6.91 -6.40
C GLY A 274 -6.49 6.55 -5.16
N CYS A 275 -7.08 6.83 -4.00
CA CYS A 275 -6.48 6.58 -2.70
C CYS A 275 -7.37 5.64 -1.88
N TYR A 276 -6.76 4.85 -0.99
CA TYR A 276 -7.47 3.93 -0.09
C TYR A 276 -7.06 4.14 1.36
N ALA A 277 -7.54 5.23 1.94
CA ALA A 277 -7.14 5.71 3.25
C ALA A 277 -7.84 4.98 4.40
N LYS A 278 -7.18 4.94 5.56
CA LYS A 278 -7.84 4.58 6.83
C LYS A 278 -8.61 5.79 7.34
N VAL A 279 -9.76 5.54 7.97
CA VAL A 279 -10.61 6.61 8.51
C VAL A 279 -10.84 6.51 10.03
N ILE A 280 -10.21 5.56 10.70
CA ILE A 280 -10.24 5.47 12.16
C ILE A 280 -9.69 6.76 12.79
N ASN A 281 -10.48 7.38 13.66
CA ASN A 281 -10.20 8.67 14.31
C ASN A 281 -9.92 9.82 13.33
N LEU A 282 -10.42 9.74 12.10
CA LEU A 282 -10.28 10.82 11.13
C LEU A 282 -10.96 12.10 11.64
N SER A 283 -10.26 13.22 11.54
CA SER A 283 -10.79 14.56 11.81
C SER A 283 -10.29 15.54 10.77
N GLU A 284 -11.11 16.55 10.49
CA GLU A 284 -10.78 17.63 9.56
C GLU A 284 -9.53 18.42 10.00
N GLU A 285 -9.32 18.58 11.32
CA GLU A 285 -8.15 19.28 11.87
C GLU A 285 -6.83 18.57 11.55
N ASN A 286 -6.81 17.23 11.63
CA ASN A 286 -5.58 16.46 11.49
C ASN A 286 -5.29 16.07 10.03
N GLU A 287 -6.34 15.74 9.25
CA GLU A 287 -6.22 15.25 7.88
C GLU A 287 -7.32 15.86 6.97
N PRO A 288 -7.27 17.18 6.71
CA PRO A 288 -8.33 17.91 5.99
C PRO A 288 -8.56 17.38 4.58
N ASP A 289 -7.48 17.10 3.82
CA ASP A 289 -7.58 16.61 2.44
C ASP A 289 -8.37 15.30 2.34
N ILE A 290 -8.07 14.36 3.25
CA ILE A 290 -8.77 13.07 3.29
C ILE A 290 -10.21 13.28 3.74
N TYR A 291 -10.45 14.12 4.75
CA TYR A 291 -11.79 14.42 5.25
C TYR A 291 -12.70 15.02 4.17
N HIS A 292 -12.19 15.97 3.38
CA HIS A 292 -12.93 16.61 2.27
C HIS A 292 -13.04 15.72 1.02
N ALA A 293 -12.17 14.71 0.87
CA ALA A 293 -12.29 13.72 -0.18
C ALA A 293 -13.47 12.74 0.05
N ILE A 294 -14.01 12.66 1.27
CA ILE A 294 -15.17 11.83 1.60
C ILE A 294 -16.45 12.56 1.18
N LYS A 295 -16.82 12.39 -0.08
CA LYS A 295 -18.04 12.94 -0.70
C LYS A 295 -18.62 11.94 -1.70
N ARG A 296 -19.71 12.29 -2.38
CA ARG A 296 -20.30 11.42 -3.43
C ARG A 296 -19.24 10.94 -4.43
N GLY A 297 -19.26 9.64 -4.72
CA GLY A 297 -18.22 8.92 -5.47
C GLY A 297 -17.20 8.17 -4.58
N ALA A 298 -17.04 8.57 -3.31
CA ALA A 298 -16.24 7.82 -2.34
C ALA A 298 -17.00 6.62 -1.77
N ILE A 299 -16.27 5.59 -1.37
CA ILE A 299 -16.80 4.41 -0.64
C ILE A 299 -16.16 4.33 0.73
N LEU A 300 -16.97 4.44 1.78
CA LEU A 300 -16.62 4.10 3.16
C LEU A 300 -16.87 2.61 3.41
N GLU A 301 -15.94 1.96 4.10
CA GLU A 301 -16.02 0.53 4.40
C GLU A 301 -16.03 0.30 5.90
N ASN A 302 -17.02 -0.47 6.36
CA ASN A 302 -17.14 -0.98 7.72
C ASN A 302 -17.22 0.13 8.80
N VAL A 303 -17.69 1.32 8.42
CA VAL A 303 -17.89 2.44 9.34
C VAL A 303 -19.23 2.35 10.06
N ILE A 304 -19.31 2.98 11.24
CA ILE A 304 -20.55 3.10 12.00
C ILE A 304 -21.10 4.52 11.89
N PHE A 305 -22.42 4.63 11.92
CA PHE A 305 -23.11 5.92 11.96
C PHE A 305 -23.48 6.29 13.39
N LYS A 306 -23.41 7.59 13.72
CA LYS A 306 -23.93 8.09 15.00
C LYS A 306 -25.43 7.80 15.11
N PRO A 307 -25.92 7.37 16.29
CA PRO A 307 -27.32 6.98 16.47
C PRO A 307 -28.31 8.04 15.97
N GLY A 308 -29.26 7.61 15.12
CA GLY A 308 -30.32 8.48 14.59
C GLY A 308 -29.90 9.44 13.47
N THR A 309 -28.66 9.35 12.96
CA THR A 309 -28.15 10.24 11.90
C THR A 309 -27.58 9.45 10.70
N ASN A 310 -27.16 10.18 9.67
CA ASN A 310 -26.29 9.68 8.59
C ASN A 310 -24.83 10.15 8.77
N GLU A 311 -24.47 10.71 9.92
CA GLU A 311 -23.07 11.10 10.19
C GLU A 311 -22.25 9.89 10.61
N VAL A 312 -21.07 9.74 10.03
CA VAL A 312 -20.13 8.69 10.39
C VAL A 312 -19.50 8.99 11.76
N ASP A 313 -19.40 7.97 12.59
CA ASP A 313 -18.56 7.97 13.79
C ASP A 313 -17.21 7.31 13.45
N TYR A 314 -16.23 8.13 13.11
CA TYR A 314 -14.87 7.67 12.78
C TYR A 314 -14.13 7.07 13.98
N SER A 315 -14.62 7.28 15.21
CA SER A 315 -14.00 6.71 16.41
C SER A 315 -14.53 5.31 16.76
N ASP A 316 -15.71 4.95 16.25
CA ASP A 316 -16.33 3.67 16.51
C ASP A 316 -15.71 2.56 15.65
N VAL A 317 -15.07 1.61 16.34
CA VAL A 317 -14.36 0.46 15.78
C VAL A 317 -15.05 -0.87 16.10
N SER A 318 -16.33 -0.83 16.47
CA SER A 318 -17.10 -2.02 16.88
C SER A 318 -17.19 -3.10 15.79
N ILE A 319 -17.10 -2.73 14.51
CA ILE A 319 -16.91 -3.67 13.40
C ILE A 319 -15.43 -4.01 13.24
N THR A 320 -14.57 -3.00 13.11
CA THR A 320 -13.14 -3.17 12.86
C THR A 320 -12.35 -1.89 13.14
N PRO A 321 -11.08 -1.97 13.59
CA PRO A 321 -10.17 -0.83 13.58
C PRO A 321 -9.59 -0.51 12.19
N ASN A 322 -9.88 -1.33 11.17
CA ASN A 322 -9.47 -1.11 9.79
C ASN A 322 -10.60 -0.49 8.95
N THR A 323 -11.29 0.50 9.48
CA THR A 323 -12.24 1.30 8.69
C THR A 323 -11.51 2.04 7.58
N ARG A 324 -12.12 2.09 6.39
CA ARG A 324 -11.48 2.61 5.19
C ARG A 324 -12.37 3.56 4.41
N VAL A 325 -11.74 4.35 3.56
CA VAL A 325 -12.41 5.04 2.46
C VAL A 325 -11.60 4.87 1.17
N SER A 326 -12.28 4.56 0.08
CA SER A 326 -11.72 4.70 -1.28
C SER A 326 -12.32 5.92 -1.96
N TYR A 327 -11.52 6.66 -2.70
CA TYR A 327 -11.97 7.78 -3.52
C TYR A 327 -11.03 7.95 -4.71
N PRO A 328 -11.52 8.46 -5.85
CA PRO A 328 -10.66 8.75 -6.99
C PRO A 328 -9.74 9.93 -6.67
N ILE A 329 -8.53 9.95 -7.25
CA ILE A 329 -7.46 10.87 -6.83
C ILE A 329 -7.86 12.34 -7.00
N TYR A 330 -8.75 12.64 -7.96
CA TYR A 330 -9.29 13.98 -8.19
C TYR A 330 -10.22 14.50 -7.07
N HIS A 331 -10.49 13.70 -6.03
CA HIS A 331 -11.12 14.20 -4.81
C HIS A 331 -10.15 15.02 -3.94
N ILE A 332 -8.83 14.88 -4.16
CA ILE A 332 -7.78 15.70 -3.56
C ILE A 332 -7.48 16.85 -4.50
N ASP A 333 -7.41 18.08 -3.98
CA ASP A 333 -7.22 19.27 -4.80
C ASP A 333 -5.77 19.42 -5.29
N ASN A 334 -4.78 19.15 -4.44
CA ASN A 334 -3.36 19.37 -4.72
C ASN A 334 -2.65 18.12 -5.27
N ILE A 335 -3.03 17.69 -6.48
CA ILE A 335 -2.48 16.49 -7.12
C ILE A 335 -1.50 16.82 -8.25
N GLN A 336 -0.55 15.94 -8.49
CA GLN A 336 0.42 16.04 -9.57
C GLN A 336 -0.26 15.61 -10.89
N PRO A 337 -0.29 16.45 -11.93
CA PRO A 337 -0.88 16.09 -13.22
C PRO A 337 -0.29 14.81 -13.80
N GLY A 338 -1.16 13.92 -14.27
CA GLY A 338 -0.79 12.62 -14.80
C GLY A 338 -0.25 11.62 -13.77
N SER A 339 -0.21 11.97 -12.48
CA SER A 339 0.34 11.12 -11.41
C SER A 339 1.75 10.60 -11.73
N ILE A 340 2.58 11.50 -12.29
CA ILE A 340 3.97 11.26 -12.67
C ILE A 340 4.87 12.35 -12.07
N GLY A 341 5.94 11.92 -11.40
CA GLY A 341 7.04 12.73 -10.89
C GLY A 341 8.36 12.40 -11.57
N LYS A 342 9.27 13.37 -11.60
CA LYS A 342 10.64 13.24 -12.13
C LYS A 342 11.65 13.70 -11.08
N ASN A 343 12.94 13.52 -11.36
CA ASN A 343 14.01 14.05 -10.51
C ASN A 343 13.81 13.66 -9.02
N PRO A 344 13.74 12.36 -8.70
CA PRO A 344 13.71 11.94 -7.30
C PRO A 344 14.94 12.48 -6.58
N LYS A 345 14.74 13.09 -5.42
CA LYS A 345 15.80 13.69 -4.59
C LYS A 345 15.89 13.11 -3.20
N ASN A 346 14.75 12.73 -2.62
CA ASN A 346 14.67 12.22 -1.26
C ASN A 346 13.80 10.97 -1.19
N ILE A 347 14.29 9.97 -0.45
CA ILE A 347 13.51 8.82 0.00
C ILE A 347 13.45 8.85 1.51
N PHE A 348 12.26 8.66 2.07
CA PHE A 348 12.01 8.57 3.50
C PHE A 348 11.52 7.17 3.84
N PHE A 349 12.22 6.48 4.73
CA PHE A 349 11.77 5.25 5.36
C PHE A 349 11.14 5.60 6.71
N LEU A 350 9.83 5.44 6.80
CA LEU A 350 9.07 5.73 8.00
C LEU A 350 8.95 4.48 8.87
N THR A 351 9.45 4.55 10.08
CA THR A 351 9.30 3.52 11.12
C THR A 351 8.56 4.12 12.31
N ALA A 352 7.72 3.32 12.98
CA ALA A 352 7.19 3.66 14.29
C ALA A 352 7.87 2.78 15.35
N ASP A 353 9.06 3.19 15.78
CA ASP A 353 9.82 2.46 16.81
C ASP A 353 9.19 2.69 18.19
N SER A 354 8.47 1.69 18.72
CA SER A 354 7.89 1.73 20.06
C SER A 354 8.87 1.35 21.17
N PHE A 355 10.12 1.02 20.83
CA PHE A 355 11.20 0.81 21.80
C PHE A 355 11.90 2.12 22.18
N GLY A 356 11.79 3.17 21.36
CA GLY A 356 12.34 4.49 21.65
C GLY A 356 13.85 4.60 21.43
N ILE A 357 14.40 3.81 20.52
CA ILE A 357 15.84 3.63 20.30
C ILE A 357 16.33 4.39 19.07
N LEU A 358 15.59 4.30 17.96
CA LEU A 358 16.02 4.88 16.69
C LEU A 358 15.95 6.41 16.71
N PRO A 359 16.93 7.11 16.10
CA PRO A 359 16.90 8.57 16.03
C PRO A 359 15.67 9.09 15.29
N PRO A 360 15.18 10.31 15.61
CA PRO A 360 14.02 10.89 14.93
C PRO A 360 14.22 11.04 13.41
N ILE A 361 15.46 11.33 12.99
CA ILE A 361 15.89 11.36 11.60
C ILE A 361 17.34 10.86 11.50
N SER A 362 17.65 10.09 10.47
CA SER A 362 19.02 9.68 10.16
C SER A 362 19.25 9.64 8.66
N LYS A 363 20.43 10.07 8.22
CA LYS A 363 20.86 9.93 6.82
C LYS A 363 21.48 8.54 6.63
N LEU A 364 21.02 7.81 5.62
CA LEU A 364 21.48 6.45 5.33
C LEU A 364 22.52 6.45 4.21
N THR A 365 23.53 5.59 4.35
CA THR A 365 24.35 5.14 3.22
C THR A 365 23.55 4.20 2.30
N PRO A 366 23.99 3.94 1.06
CA PRO A 366 23.31 2.98 0.17
C PRO A 366 23.14 1.58 0.80
N GLY A 367 24.19 1.06 1.45
CA GLY A 367 24.13 -0.23 2.16
C GLY A 367 23.11 -0.23 3.31
N GLN A 368 23.12 0.81 4.15
CA GLN A 368 22.11 0.96 5.21
C GLN A 368 20.70 1.08 4.64
N ALA A 369 20.51 1.84 3.54
CA ALA A 369 19.22 1.96 2.90
C ALA A 369 18.72 0.60 2.40
N ALA A 370 19.56 -0.20 1.73
CA ALA A 370 19.20 -1.53 1.30
C ALA A 370 18.86 -2.47 2.48
N TYR A 371 19.68 -2.45 3.53
CA TYR A 371 19.46 -3.26 4.74
C TYR A 371 18.15 -2.90 5.43
N HIS A 372 17.88 -1.61 5.64
CA HIS A 372 16.65 -1.14 6.27
C HIS A 372 15.42 -1.33 5.38
N PHE A 373 15.57 -1.27 4.05
CA PHE A 373 14.51 -1.59 3.11
C PHE A 373 14.14 -3.08 3.16
N ILE A 374 15.11 -3.99 3.12
CA ILE A 374 14.88 -5.45 3.28
C ILE A 374 14.32 -5.77 4.66
N SER A 375 14.78 -5.07 5.71
CA SER A 375 14.25 -5.26 7.05
C SER A 375 12.79 -4.79 7.15
N GLY A 376 12.48 -3.61 6.59
CA GLY A 376 11.16 -3.00 6.62
C GLY A 376 10.59 -2.91 8.04
N TYR A 377 11.40 -2.40 8.96
CA TYR A 377 11.11 -2.38 10.39
C TYR A 377 10.07 -1.32 10.76
N THR A 378 9.11 -1.73 11.59
CA THR A 378 8.28 -0.90 12.46
C THR A 378 8.09 -1.64 13.77
N ALA A 379 7.36 -1.09 14.74
CA ALA A 379 6.90 -1.84 15.88
C ALA A 379 5.37 -1.85 16.01
N LYS A 380 4.85 -2.94 16.57
CA LYS A 380 3.48 -3.02 17.07
C LYS A 380 3.41 -2.35 18.45
N VAL A 381 2.32 -1.63 18.70
CA VAL A 381 2.11 -0.91 19.96
C VAL A 381 1.29 -1.79 20.90
N ALA A 382 1.73 -1.91 22.15
CA ALA A 382 1.03 -2.68 23.17
C ALA A 382 -0.40 -2.15 23.39
N GLY A 383 -1.38 -3.06 23.49
CA GLY A 383 -2.78 -2.74 23.72
C GLY A 383 -3.57 -2.29 22.48
N THR A 384 -2.94 -2.13 21.32
CA THR A 384 -3.61 -1.72 20.07
C THR A 384 -3.98 -2.89 19.15
N GLU A 385 -3.37 -4.06 19.36
CA GLU A 385 -3.69 -5.31 18.67
C GLU A 385 -4.02 -6.40 19.69
N ALA A 386 -5.00 -7.26 19.37
CA ALA A 386 -5.39 -8.36 20.24
C ALA A 386 -4.19 -9.27 20.57
N GLY A 387 -3.91 -9.46 21.86
CA GLY A 387 -2.82 -10.30 22.35
C GLY A 387 -1.43 -9.64 22.44
N VAL A 388 -1.30 -8.35 22.11
CA VAL A 388 -0.02 -7.62 22.25
C VAL A 388 0.00 -6.83 23.56
N THR A 389 0.69 -7.36 24.57
CA THR A 389 0.81 -6.72 25.90
C THR A 389 2.08 -5.88 26.07
N GLU A 390 3.07 -6.08 25.20
CA GLU A 390 4.35 -5.36 25.19
C GLU A 390 4.74 -4.97 23.75
N PRO A 391 5.56 -3.91 23.56
CA PRO A 391 6.15 -3.57 22.26
C PRO A 391 6.77 -4.78 21.56
N GLN A 392 6.32 -5.08 20.34
CA GLN A 392 6.90 -6.14 19.52
C GLN A 392 7.45 -5.58 18.20
N PRO A 393 8.67 -5.97 17.80
CA PRO A 393 9.18 -5.59 16.49
C PRO A 393 8.30 -6.23 15.40
N ASN A 394 8.11 -5.50 14.31
CA ASN A 394 7.40 -6.00 13.14
C ASN A 394 8.23 -5.69 11.90
N PHE A 395 8.70 -6.75 11.24
CA PHE A 395 9.53 -6.65 10.05
C PHE A 395 8.71 -7.08 8.84
N SER A 396 8.58 -6.18 7.87
CA SER A 396 7.89 -6.46 6.61
C SER A 396 8.76 -6.00 5.47
N ALA A 397 9.52 -6.93 4.90
CA ALA A 397 10.49 -6.66 3.84
C ALA A 397 9.95 -5.75 2.73
N CYS A 398 10.80 -4.84 2.28
CA CYS A 398 10.48 -3.81 1.28
C CYS A 398 9.30 -2.91 1.70
N PHE A 399 9.02 -2.83 3.00
CA PHE A 399 7.81 -2.23 3.58
C PHE A 399 6.49 -2.78 3.02
N GLY A 400 6.51 -3.99 2.43
CA GLY A 400 5.39 -4.51 1.63
C GLY A 400 5.40 -6.03 1.45
N ALA A 401 6.06 -6.79 2.33
CA ALA A 401 6.31 -8.23 2.16
C ALA A 401 5.13 -9.06 1.65
N PRO A 402 3.87 -8.90 2.14
CA PRO A 402 2.73 -9.66 1.63
C PRO A 402 2.45 -9.53 0.14
N PHE A 403 3.04 -8.54 -0.53
CA PHE A 403 2.81 -8.21 -1.93
C PHE A 403 4.05 -8.41 -2.80
N MET A 404 5.16 -8.92 -2.26
CA MET A 404 6.43 -9.08 -2.96
C MET A 404 6.62 -10.54 -3.40
N PRO A 405 6.41 -10.88 -4.70
CA PRO A 405 6.59 -12.25 -5.16
C PRO A 405 8.05 -12.65 -5.27
N LEU A 406 8.96 -11.71 -5.57
CA LEU A 406 10.39 -12.01 -5.74
C LEU A 406 11.13 -11.93 -4.40
N HIS A 407 12.36 -12.44 -4.37
CA HIS A 407 13.21 -12.32 -3.18
C HIS A 407 13.49 -10.84 -2.86
N PRO A 408 13.38 -10.39 -1.59
CA PRO A 408 13.56 -8.98 -1.21
C PRO A 408 14.86 -8.31 -1.67
N THR A 409 15.95 -9.07 -1.77
CA THR A 409 17.25 -8.55 -2.23
C THR A 409 17.19 -8.05 -3.67
N ARG A 410 16.37 -8.65 -4.54
CA ARG A 410 16.18 -8.19 -5.93
C ARG A 410 15.65 -6.76 -5.99
N TYR A 411 14.63 -6.45 -5.17
CA TYR A 411 14.10 -5.09 -5.07
C TYR A 411 15.10 -4.12 -4.44
N ALA A 412 15.83 -4.57 -3.42
CA ALA A 412 16.82 -3.75 -2.72
C ALA A 412 18.03 -3.38 -3.59
N GLU A 413 18.49 -4.28 -4.44
CA GLU A 413 19.56 -4.02 -5.42
C GLU A 413 19.10 -3.01 -6.47
N MET A 414 17.87 -3.17 -7.00
CA MET A 414 17.27 -2.18 -7.91
C MET A 414 17.14 -0.80 -7.26
N LEU A 415 16.69 -0.74 -6.00
CA LEU A 415 16.59 0.49 -5.22
C LEU A 415 17.95 1.15 -5.03
N SER A 416 18.96 0.37 -4.59
CA SER A 416 20.31 0.86 -4.35
C SER A 416 20.92 1.43 -5.63
N LYS A 417 20.79 0.72 -6.75
CA LYS A 417 21.26 1.19 -8.04
C LYS A 417 20.60 2.51 -8.45
N LYS A 418 19.27 2.57 -8.40
CA LYS A 418 18.53 3.79 -8.79
C LYS A 418 18.88 4.99 -7.91
N MET A 419 19.03 4.76 -6.60
CA MET A 419 19.44 5.80 -5.67
C MET A 419 20.83 6.36 -5.98
N GLN A 420 21.80 5.49 -6.26
CA GLN A 420 23.16 5.89 -6.61
C GLN A 420 23.18 6.64 -7.95
N ASP A 421 22.54 6.07 -8.98
CA ASP A 421 22.48 6.66 -10.33
C ASP A 421 21.81 8.05 -10.33
N ALA A 422 20.77 8.25 -9.52
CA ALA A 422 20.04 9.51 -9.42
C ALA A 422 20.57 10.48 -8.35
N GLY A 423 21.55 10.06 -7.53
CA GLY A 423 22.07 10.86 -6.42
C GLY A 423 21.03 11.18 -5.34
N VAL A 424 20.14 10.22 -5.06
CA VAL A 424 19.03 10.38 -4.09
C VAL A 424 19.55 10.23 -2.67
N LYS A 425 19.10 11.12 -1.78
CA LYS A 425 19.36 11.02 -0.34
C LYS A 425 18.29 10.15 0.30
N VAL A 426 18.70 9.28 1.22
CA VAL A 426 17.78 8.41 1.96
C VAL A 426 17.81 8.75 3.43
N TRP A 427 16.62 8.87 4.00
CA TRP A 427 16.39 9.26 5.37
C TRP A 427 15.58 8.19 6.08
N LEU A 428 16.03 7.75 7.26
CA LEU A 428 15.21 6.96 8.18
C LEU A 428 14.53 7.92 9.16
N ILE A 429 13.21 7.87 9.25
CA ILE A 429 12.41 8.74 10.11
C ILE A 429 11.71 7.89 11.18
N ASN A 430 11.99 8.16 12.44
CA ASN A 430 11.26 7.55 13.56
C ASN A 430 10.04 8.41 13.91
N THR A 431 8.87 7.92 13.51
CA THR A 431 7.53 8.45 13.84
C THR A 431 6.90 7.82 15.10
N GLY A 432 7.66 6.93 15.73
CA GLY A 432 7.31 6.18 16.94
C GLY A 432 7.63 6.96 18.19
N TRP A 433 8.32 6.33 19.14
CA TRP A 433 8.57 6.85 20.49
C TRP A 433 9.99 7.37 20.66
N THR A 434 10.16 8.22 21.66
CA THR A 434 11.45 8.66 22.22
C THR A 434 11.32 8.81 23.74
N GLY A 435 12.46 8.90 24.44
CA GLY A 435 12.51 9.08 25.90
C GLY A 435 12.08 7.87 26.71
N GLY A 436 12.19 6.68 26.12
CA GLY A 436 11.76 5.42 26.71
C GLY A 436 10.91 4.59 25.75
N PRO A 437 10.68 3.30 26.08
CA PRO A 437 9.74 2.46 25.33
C PRO A 437 8.30 2.94 25.55
N TYR A 438 7.37 2.45 24.73
CA TYR A 438 5.94 2.67 24.93
C TYR A 438 5.51 2.35 26.37
N GLY A 439 4.72 3.24 26.97
CA GLY A 439 4.30 3.19 28.37
C GLY A 439 5.18 4.02 29.32
N VAL A 440 6.42 4.35 28.92
CA VAL A 440 7.32 5.24 29.66
C VAL A 440 7.63 6.49 28.84
N GLY A 441 8.10 6.30 27.61
CA GLY A 441 8.38 7.38 26.67
C GLY A 441 7.11 7.94 26.03
N HIS A 442 7.30 8.88 25.11
CA HIS A 442 6.20 9.53 24.39
C HIS A 442 6.41 9.45 22.88
N ARG A 443 5.31 9.49 22.14
CA ARG A 443 5.37 9.48 20.67
C ARG A 443 5.99 10.79 20.16
N MET A 444 6.81 10.70 19.12
CA MET A 444 7.39 11.84 18.42
C MET A 444 6.29 12.79 17.99
N LYS A 445 6.42 14.07 18.34
CA LYS A 445 5.41 15.07 17.99
C LYS A 445 5.39 15.24 16.47
N LEU A 446 4.20 15.12 15.87
CA LEU A 446 4.01 15.24 14.42
C LEU A 446 4.61 16.53 13.85
N LYS A 447 4.51 17.64 14.61
CA LYS A 447 5.16 18.91 14.24
C LYS A 447 6.65 18.73 13.99
N TYR A 448 7.39 18.08 14.89
CA TYR A 448 8.83 17.87 14.72
C TYR A 448 9.14 16.94 13.54
N THR A 449 8.34 15.89 13.34
CA THR A 449 8.47 15.02 12.17
C THR A 449 8.33 15.80 10.86
N ARG A 450 7.33 16.69 10.76
CA ARG A 450 7.14 17.56 9.60
C ARG A 450 8.33 18.50 9.39
N GLU A 451 8.80 19.19 10.44
CA GLU A 451 9.97 20.08 10.34
C GLU A 451 11.23 19.34 9.85
N MET A 452 11.50 18.13 10.36
CA MET A 452 12.66 17.33 9.92
C MET A 452 12.57 16.90 8.45
N ILE A 453 11.37 16.53 7.99
CA ILE A 453 11.14 16.18 6.57
C ILE A 453 11.29 17.43 5.70
N THR A 454 10.69 18.56 6.09
CA THR A 454 10.85 19.84 5.39
C THR A 454 12.32 20.25 5.29
N ALA A 455 13.08 20.16 6.38
CA ALA A 455 14.50 20.46 6.38
C ALA A 455 15.30 19.55 5.43
N ALA A 456 14.98 18.24 5.40
CA ALA A 456 15.59 17.31 4.45
C ALA A 456 15.23 17.63 2.99
N LEU A 457 13.96 17.95 2.72
CA LEU A 457 13.46 18.31 1.39
C LEU A 457 14.11 19.61 0.88
N ASN A 458 14.27 20.61 1.75
CA ASN A 458 14.88 21.90 1.44
C ASN A 458 16.42 21.85 1.34
N GLY A 459 17.04 20.72 1.69
CA GLY A 459 18.50 20.58 1.71
C GLY A 459 19.18 21.23 2.92
N GLU A 460 18.41 21.66 3.92
CA GLU A 460 18.93 22.31 5.14
C GLU A 460 19.79 21.35 5.99
N LEU A 461 19.60 20.04 5.81
CA LEU A 461 20.40 19.00 6.46
C LEU A 461 21.66 18.59 5.67
N ASP A 462 21.96 19.21 4.52
CA ASP A 462 23.09 18.79 3.69
C ASP A 462 24.47 19.09 4.27
N HIS A 463 24.54 20.14 5.10
CA HIS A 463 25.80 20.71 5.59
C HIS A 463 25.86 20.84 7.12
N VAL A 464 24.97 20.14 7.83
CA VAL A 464 25.01 20.07 9.30
C VAL A 464 26.03 19.03 9.76
N ASP A 465 26.49 19.15 10.99
CA ASP A 465 27.33 18.12 11.61
C ASP A 465 26.52 16.85 11.87
N TYR A 466 27.19 15.70 11.71
CA TYR A 466 26.60 14.38 11.94
C TYR A 466 27.41 13.59 12.98
N LYS A 467 26.69 12.89 13.85
CA LYS A 467 27.25 11.86 14.74
C LYS A 467 26.61 10.52 14.42
N ASN A 468 27.39 9.46 14.33
CA ASN A 468 26.84 8.13 14.11
C ASN A 468 26.25 7.57 15.41
N HIS A 469 25.11 6.90 15.31
CA HIS A 469 24.54 6.10 16.38
C HIS A 469 25.49 4.96 16.75
N ASP A 470 25.81 4.77 18.03
CA ASP A 470 26.87 3.82 18.45
C ASP A 470 26.56 2.36 18.12
N VAL A 471 25.29 1.94 18.26
CA VAL A 471 24.83 0.58 17.92
C VAL A 471 24.51 0.38 16.43
N PHE A 472 23.82 1.32 15.79
CA PHE A 472 23.31 1.16 14.42
C PHE A 472 24.18 1.81 13.33
N GLY A 473 25.15 2.64 13.69
CA GLY A 473 25.97 3.39 12.73
C GLY A 473 25.21 4.44 11.90
N LEU A 474 23.97 4.76 12.26
CA LEU A 474 23.11 5.69 11.54
C LEU A 474 23.60 7.13 11.74
N ALA A 475 23.72 7.91 10.66
CA ALA A 475 24.19 9.28 10.75
C ALA A 475 23.08 10.22 11.26
N ILE A 476 23.23 10.73 12.48
CA ILE A 476 22.29 11.61 13.18
C ILE A 476 22.70 13.07 12.99
N PRO A 477 21.86 13.94 12.39
CA PRO A 477 22.16 15.37 12.32
C PRO A 477 22.18 15.96 13.73
N GLN A 478 23.14 16.84 14.01
CA GLN A 478 23.31 17.47 15.33
C GLN A 478 22.46 18.75 15.50
N SER A 479 21.84 19.21 14.42
CA SER A 479 20.90 20.33 14.42
C SER A 479 19.86 20.16 13.32
N CYS A 480 18.63 20.59 13.57
CA CYS A 480 17.57 20.70 12.59
C CYS A 480 16.74 21.96 12.93
N PRO A 481 16.41 22.82 11.95
CA PRO A 481 15.57 24.00 12.19
C PRO A 481 14.25 23.62 12.90
N ASN A 482 13.81 24.46 13.83
CA ASN A 482 12.57 24.32 14.59
C ASN A 482 12.41 23.02 15.42
N VAL A 483 13.48 22.25 15.57
CA VAL A 483 13.51 20.99 16.32
C VAL A 483 14.55 21.08 17.44
N PRO A 484 14.22 20.77 18.71
CA PRO A 484 15.20 20.79 19.80
C PRO A 484 16.34 19.79 19.54
N SER A 485 17.59 20.24 19.58
CA SER A 485 18.75 19.35 19.30
C SER A 485 18.86 18.17 20.26
N GLU A 486 18.34 18.29 21.48
CA GLU A 486 18.32 17.22 22.48
C GLU A 486 17.57 16.00 21.98
N ILE A 487 16.44 16.17 21.27
CA ILE A 487 15.63 15.04 20.82
C ILE A 487 16.24 14.29 19.65
N LEU A 488 17.14 14.92 18.88
CA LEU A 488 17.80 14.30 17.73
C LEU A 488 18.66 13.10 18.14
N ASN A 489 19.22 13.14 19.34
CA ASN A 489 20.01 12.06 19.93
C ASN A 489 19.15 11.32 20.96
N PRO A 490 18.52 10.18 20.61
CA PRO A 490 17.50 9.55 21.45
C PRO A 490 18.02 9.16 22.83
N GLY A 491 19.29 8.76 22.99
CA GLY A 491 19.89 8.49 24.31
C GLY A 491 19.77 9.66 25.29
N ASN A 492 19.88 10.90 24.83
CA ASN A 492 19.75 12.10 25.67
C ASN A 492 18.33 12.28 26.22
N THR A 493 17.34 11.62 25.63
CA THR A 493 15.93 11.74 26.06
C THR A 493 15.55 10.71 27.12
N TRP A 494 16.41 9.73 27.40
CA TRP A 494 16.15 8.68 28.38
C TRP A 494 16.71 9.08 29.74
N ASP A 495 15.90 8.91 30.80
CA ASP A 495 16.35 9.16 32.18
C ASP A 495 17.47 8.18 32.62
N ASN A 496 17.50 6.98 32.03
CA ASN A 496 18.48 5.94 32.33
C ASN A 496 19.23 5.53 31.06
N GLN A 497 20.46 6.04 30.92
CA GLN A 497 21.33 5.78 29.78
C GLN A 497 21.73 4.30 29.65
N ASP A 498 22.04 3.62 30.76
CA ASP A 498 22.42 2.19 30.73
C ASP A 498 21.26 1.32 30.21
N LEU A 499 20.02 1.70 30.55
CA LEU A 499 18.83 1.03 30.05
C LEU A 499 18.62 1.29 28.55
N TYR A 500 18.84 2.53 28.09
CA TYR A 500 18.83 2.85 26.65
C TYR A 500 19.85 1.98 25.90
N ASP A 501 21.10 1.91 26.38
CA ASP A 501 22.17 1.15 25.74
C ASP A 501 21.81 -0.34 25.68
N THR A 502 21.29 -0.90 26.78
CA THR A 502 20.82 -2.30 26.82
C THR A 502 19.72 -2.56 25.79
N LYS A 503 18.72 -1.66 25.72
CA LYS A 503 17.59 -1.80 24.78
C LYS A 503 17.99 -1.59 23.33
N ALA A 504 18.99 -0.75 23.07
CA ALA A 504 19.56 -0.58 21.75
C ALA A 504 20.23 -1.88 21.26
N LEU A 505 21.01 -2.55 22.12
CA LEU A 505 21.60 -3.85 21.82
C LEU A 505 20.55 -4.94 21.59
N GLU A 506 19.49 -4.99 22.40
CA GLU A 506 18.37 -5.93 22.18
C GLU A 506 17.69 -5.71 20.82
N LEU A 507 17.47 -4.45 20.43
CA LEU A 507 16.88 -4.13 19.13
C LEU A 507 17.81 -4.51 17.99
N ALA A 508 19.11 -4.23 18.11
CA ALA A 508 20.11 -4.63 17.11
C ALA A 508 20.14 -6.15 16.89
N ALA A 509 20.09 -6.94 17.97
CA ALA A 509 20.00 -8.40 17.89
C ALA A 509 18.75 -8.84 17.12
N LYS A 510 17.59 -8.22 17.37
CA LYS A 510 16.34 -8.50 16.64
C LYS A 510 16.44 -8.17 15.15
N PHE A 511 17.14 -7.09 14.78
CA PHE A 511 17.41 -6.78 13.37
C PHE A 511 18.28 -7.85 12.72
N LYS A 512 19.37 -8.27 13.37
CA LYS A 512 20.26 -9.34 12.86
C LYS A 512 19.53 -10.68 12.73
N ASP A 513 18.77 -11.07 13.76
CA ASP A 513 17.98 -12.30 13.74
C ASP A 513 16.93 -12.31 12.61
N ASN A 514 16.26 -11.18 12.37
CA ASN A 514 15.36 -11.05 11.23
C ASN A 514 16.09 -11.15 9.89
N PHE A 515 17.32 -10.64 9.79
CA PHE A 515 18.07 -10.55 8.55
C PHE A 515 18.66 -11.89 8.10
N LYS A 516 18.92 -12.84 9.02
CA LYS A 516 19.43 -14.20 8.73
C LYS A 516 18.76 -14.91 7.55
N LYS A 517 17.45 -14.70 7.37
CA LYS A 517 16.67 -15.31 6.28
C LYS A 517 16.97 -14.74 4.89
N PHE A 518 17.73 -13.64 4.81
CA PHE A 518 18.11 -12.94 3.58
C PHE A 518 19.62 -12.95 3.33
N GLU A 519 20.43 -13.33 4.32
CA GLU A 519 21.90 -13.22 4.29
C GLU A 519 22.54 -13.92 3.09
N GLU A 520 22.06 -15.12 2.74
CA GLU A 520 22.58 -15.90 1.60
C GLU A 520 22.46 -15.16 0.25
N PHE A 521 21.50 -14.23 0.14
CA PHE A 521 21.23 -13.47 -1.07
C PHE A 521 21.71 -12.02 -0.99
N ALA A 522 22.26 -11.58 0.14
CA ALA A 522 22.68 -10.22 0.37
C ALA A 522 24.16 -10.03 0.01
N ASN A 523 24.47 -8.98 -0.75
CA ASN A 523 25.86 -8.62 -1.05
C ASN A 523 26.56 -7.93 0.14
N ALA A 524 27.88 -7.75 0.06
CA ALA A 524 28.68 -7.18 1.14
C ALA A 524 28.27 -5.74 1.53
N GLU A 525 27.81 -4.92 0.58
CA GLU A 525 27.35 -3.56 0.86
C GLU A 525 26.06 -3.58 1.69
N ILE A 526 25.13 -4.48 1.37
CA ILE A 526 23.89 -4.67 2.13
C ILE A 526 24.20 -5.16 3.56
N LEU A 527 25.07 -6.16 3.69
CA LEU A 527 25.44 -6.71 5.00
C LEU A 527 26.13 -5.67 5.90
N ALA A 528 26.98 -4.82 5.33
CA ALA A 528 27.63 -3.72 6.03
C ALA A 528 26.65 -2.61 6.47
N GLY A 529 25.42 -2.61 5.94
CA GLY A 529 24.36 -1.69 6.31
C GLY A 529 23.61 -2.04 7.59
N GLY A 530 23.89 -3.19 8.20
CA GLY A 530 23.24 -3.63 9.44
C GLY A 530 23.81 -2.98 10.71
N PRO A 531 23.22 -3.30 11.88
CA PRO A 531 23.76 -2.86 13.17
C PRO A 531 25.22 -3.32 13.38
N LEU A 532 26.04 -2.48 14.01
CA LEU A 532 27.48 -2.67 14.16
C LEU A 532 27.87 -3.78 15.14
N VAL A 533 26.97 -4.10 16.08
CA VAL A 533 27.20 -4.98 17.24
C VAL A 533 26.43 -6.27 17.16
#